data_AF-A0AAV5EB24-F1
#
_entry.id   AF-A0AAV5EB24-F1
#
_cell.length_a   1.000
_cell.length_b   1.000
_cell.length_c   1.000
_cell.angle_alpha   90.00
_cell.angle_beta   90.00
_cell.angle_gamma   90.00
#
_symmetry.space_group_name_H-M   'P 1'
#
loop_
_entity.id
_entity.type
_entity.pdbx_description
1 polymer ?
#
loop_
_entity_poly.entity_id
_entity_poly.type
_entity_poly.pdbx_seq_one_letter_code
_entity_poly.pdbx_strand_id
1 'polypeptide(L)'
;MANYLHVCLAPVARTWLNNLPDGSISSWADLCQQLVANFQVTFDRPGNHWELSRIKQRDREPLRDYIQRFCRVKNTIPNISDAQVIAGFQAGLRDDDLIKKIGRLDAAGGLMARDLFTMADKYVAGNSALFQV
;
A
#
# COMPACT_ATOMS: atom_id res chain seq x y z
N MET A 1 26.71 -3.05 -28.11
CA MET A 1 25.57 -3.17 -27.18
C MET A 1 24.86 -1.82 -27.21
N ALA A 2 23.56 -1.66 -27.42
CA ALA A 2 22.42 -2.56 -27.26
C ALA A 2 21.31 -2.16 -28.24
N ASN A 3 20.74 -3.12 -28.99
CA ASN A 3 19.55 -2.93 -29.82
C ASN A 3 18.52 -4.04 -29.57
N TYR A 4 18.39 -4.50 -28.32
CA TYR A 4 17.37 -5.51 -27.95
C TYR A 4 16.07 -4.90 -27.43
N LEU A 5 16.05 -3.58 -27.21
CA LEU A 5 14.89 -2.91 -26.62
C LEU A 5 13.63 -3.15 -27.45
N HIS A 6 13.69 -2.95 -28.77
CA HIS A 6 12.56 -3.20 -29.67
C HIS A 6 12.12 -4.68 -29.70
N VAL A 7 13.00 -5.64 -29.35
CA VAL A 7 12.69 -7.07 -29.31
C VAL A 7 12.07 -7.48 -27.97
N CYS A 8 12.40 -6.79 -26.88
CA CYS A 8 11.88 -7.07 -25.54
C CYS A 8 10.59 -6.32 -25.20
N LEU A 9 10.21 -5.31 -25.99
CA LEU A 9 8.98 -4.54 -25.76
C LEU A 9 7.74 -5.33 -26.22
N ALA A 10 6.61 -5.14 -25.54
CA ALA A 10 5.32 -5.65 -26.02
C ALA A 10 4.92 -4.96 -27.35
N PRO A 11 4.10 -5.58 -28.22
CA PRO A 11 3.72 -5.01 -29.51
C PRO A 11 3.16 -3.58 -29.43
N VAL A 12 2.39 -3.27 -28.38
CA VAL A 12 1.86 -1.93 -28.11
C VAL A 12 2.97 -0.92 -27.80
N ALA A 13 3.98 -1.31 -27.02
CA ALA A 13 5.10 -0.47 -26.65
C ALA A 13 6.09 -0.27 -27.81
N ARG A 14 6.25 -1.27 -28.69
CA ARG A 14 7.00 -1.12 -29.95
C ARG A 14 6.33 -0.13 -30.89
N THR A 15 5.01 -0.27 -31.07
CA THR A 15 4.23 0.62 -31.94
C THR A 15 4.29 2.06 -31.43
N TRP A 16 4.16 2.25 -30.12
CA TRP A 16 4.35 3.57 -29.51
C TRP A 16 5.76 4.13 -29.77
N LEU A 17 6.81 3.34 -29.47
CA LEU A 17 8.20 3.78 -29.64
C LEU A 17 8.52 4.21 -31.08
N ASN A 18 7.98 3.48 -32.08
CA ASN A 18 8.19 3.78 -33.49
C ASN A 18 7.39 4.99 -34.00
N ASN A 19 6.39 5.46 -33.26
CA ASN A 19 5.56 6.61 -33.63
C ASN A 19 5.99 7.91 -32.93
N LEU A 20 7.10 7.89 -32.18
CA LEU A 20 7.64 9.09 -31.56
C LEU A 20 8.35 9.97 -32.61
N PRO A 21 8.26 11.31 -32.50
CA PRO A 21 8.99 12.21 -33.38
C PRO A 21 10.51 12.00 -33.30
N ASP A 22 11.21 12.19 -34.42
CA ASP A 22 12.67 12.11 -34.45
C ASP A 22 13.29 13.13 -33.47
N GLY A 23 14.27 12.67 -32.68
CA GLY A 23 14.92 13.49 -31.66
C GLY A 23 14.13 13.66 -30.35
N SER A 24 12.97 13.04 -30.21
CA SER A 24 12.17 13.07 -28.97
C SER A 24 12.82 12.35 -27.79
N ILE A 25 13.73 11.41 -28.04
CA ILE A 25 14.48 10.67 -27.01
C ILE A 25 15.96 10.96 -27.21
N SER A 26 16.53 11.75 -26.32
CA SER A 26 17.97 12.10 -26.37
C SER A 26 18.81 11.28 -25.40
N SER A 27 18.17 10.59 -24.45
CA SER A 27 18.84 9.78 -23.43
C SER A 27 17.99 8.60 -22.97
N TRP A 28 18.63 7.62 -22.30
CA TRP A 28 17.91 6.53 -21.62
C TRP A 28 16.94 7.04 -20.55
N ALA A 29 17.27 8.16 -19.89
CA ALA A 29 16.40 8.79 -18.90
C ALA A 29 15.13 9.34 -19.55
N ASP A 30 15.24 10.02 -20.70
CA ASP A 30 14.08 10.53 -21.45
C ASP A 30 13.17 9.40 -21.92
N LEU A 31 13.77 8.30 -22.41
CA LEU A 31 13.02 7.12 -22.80
C LEU A 31 12.24 6.54 -21.61
N CYS A 32 12.89 6.36 -20.45
CA CYS A 32 12.22 5.86 -19.25
C CYS A 32 11.07 6.78 -18.83
N GLN A 33 11.30 8.09 -18.86
CA GLN A 33 10.32 9.08 -18.43
C GLN A 33 9.11 9.12 -19.35
N GLN A 34 9.31 9.06 -20.67
CA GLN A 34 8.22 9.01 -21.65
C GLN A 34 7.50 7.66 -21.65
N LEU A 35 8.21 6.55 -21.44
CA LEU A 35 7.60 5.22 -21.30
C LEU A 35 6.68 5.21 -20.08
N VAL A 36 7.14 5.73 -18.94
CA VAL A 36 6.30 5.87 -17.74
C VAL A 36 5.12 6.79 -18.06
N ALA A 37 5.33 8.00 -18.57
CA ALA A 37 4.23 8.93 -18.86
C ALA A 37 3.15 8.35 -19.80
N ASN A 38 3.55 7.61 -20.84
CA ASN A 38 2.61 7.05 -21.83
C ASN A 38 1.88 5.80 -21.34
N PHE A 39 2.52 4.97 -20.52
CA PHE A 39 1.92 3.72 -20.03
C PHE A 39 1.42 3.79 -18.57
N GLN A 40 1.69 4.88 -17.84
CA GLN A 40 1.25 5.07 -16.45
C GLN A 40 -0.27 5.17 -16.30
N VAL A 41 -1.00 5.51 -17.38
CA VAL A 41 -2.48 5.48 -17.38
C VAL A 41 -3.02 4.05 -17.54
N THR A 42 -2.25 3.15 -18.16
CA THR A 42 -2.59 1.73 -18.39
C THR A 42 -2.05 0.78 -17.33
N PHE A 43 -1.08 1.21 -16.51
CA PHE A 43 -0.75 0.49 -15.28
C PHE A 43 -1.85 0.79 -14.27
N ASP A 44 -2.74 -0.18 -14.09
CA ASP A 44 -3.55 -0.29 -12.88
C ASP A 44 -2.66 0.07 -11.70
N ARG A 45 -2.93 1.22 -11.08
CA ARG A 45 -2.09 1.73 -9.99
C ARG A 45 -2.01 0.62 -8.95
N PRO A 46 -0.81 0.16 -8.54
CA PRO A 46 -0.72 -0.66 -7.34
C PRO A 46 -1.47 0.09 -6.23
N GLY A 47 -2.38 -0.59 -5.54
CA GLY A 47 -3.37 0.01 -4.65
C GLY A 47 -2.76 1.18 -3.89
N ASN A 48 -3.30 2.38 -4.10
CA ASN A 48 -2.65 3.58 -3.59
C ASN A 48 -2.65 3.51 -2.05
N HIS A 49 -1.64 4.04 -1.36
CA HIS A 49 -1.61 4.07 0.11
C HIS A 49 -2.91 4.66 0.73
N TRP A 50 -3.60 5.53 0.00
CA TRP A 50 -4.94 6.04 0.34
C TRP A 50 -6.02 4.98 0.49
N GLU A 51 -5.86 3.80 -0.11
CA GLU A 51 -6.80 2.67 0.01
C GLU A 51 -6.87 2.15 1.43
N LEU A 52 -5.74 2.11 2.16
CA LEU A 52 -5.74 1.74 3.58
C LEU A 52 -6.51 2.75 4.43
N SER A 53 -6.38 4.04 4.13
CA SER A 53 -7.09 5.10 4.86
C SER A 53 -8.61 5.03 4.70
N ARG A 54 -9.10 4.37 3.65
CA ARG A 54 -10.54 4.16 3.38
C ARG A 54 -11.11 2.98 4.14
N ILE A 55 -10.28 2.10 4.68
CA ILE A 55 -10.72 0.95 5.48
C ILE A 55 -11.05 1.49 6.87
N LYS A 56 -12.34 1.75 7.11
CA LYS A 56 -12.85 2.09 8.44
C LYS A 56 -13.48 0.85 9.08
N GLN A 57 -13.24 0.68 10.38
CA GLN A 57 -13.98 -0.27 11.21
C GLN A 57 -15.46 0.14 11.20
N ARG A 58 -16.33 -0.79 10.80
CA ARG A 58 -17.78 -0.55 10.70
C ARG A 58 -18.41 -0.56 12.09
N ASP A 59 -19.63 -0.01 12.19
CA ASP A 59 -20.42 -0.12 13.42
C ASP A 59 -20.67 -1.59 13.77
N ARG A 60 -20.37 -1.97 15.01
CA ARG A 60 -20.46 -3.35 15.54
C ARG A 60 -19.56 -4.39 14.84
N GLU A 61 -18.59 -3.96 14.03
CA GLU A 61 -17.59 -4.87 13.47
C GLU A 61 -16.55 -5.25 14.53
N PRO A 62 -16.37 -6.56 14.81
CA PRO A 62 -15.31 -7.02 15.69
C PRO A 62 -13.95 -6.55 15.18
N LEU A 63 -13.06 -6.17 16.09
CA LEU A 63 -11.71 -5.70 15.74
C LEU A 63 -10.94 -6.73 14.88
N ARG A 64 -11.16 -8.03 15.12
CA ARG A 64 -10.57 -9.13 14.34
C ARG A 64 -10.97 -9.06 12.85
N ASP A 65 -12.25 -8.84 12.57
CA ASP A 65 -12.78 -8.80 11.20
C ASP A 65 -12.26 -7.56 10.46
N TYR A 66 -12.16 -6.43 11.16
CA TYR A 66 -11.50 -5.23 10.66
C TYR A 66 -10.03 -5.49 10.31
N ILE A 67 -9.24 -6.08 11.22
CA ILE A 67 -7.83 -6.42 10.98
C ILE A 67 -7.70 -7.33 9.75
N GLN A 68 -8.55 -8.34 9.62
CA GLN A 68 -8.50 -9.26 8.48
C GLN A 68 -8.76 -8.54 7.15
N ARG A 69 -9.75 -7.65 7.09
CA ARG A 69 -10.02 -6.82 5.91
C ARG A 69 -8.86 -5.87 5.60
N PHE A 70 -8.32 -5.25 6.63
CA PHE A 70 -7.18 -4.35 6.50
C PHE A 70 -5.95 -5.07 5.93
N CYS A 71 -5.60 -6.24 6.49
CA CYS A 71 -4.52 -7.09 6.01
C CYS A 71 -4.74 -7.55 4.55
N ARG A 72 -5.97 -7.88 4.17
CA ARG A 72 -6.30 -8.29 2.80
C ARG A 72 -5.95 -7.21 1.79
N VAL A 73 -6.30 -5.95 2.06
CA VAL A 73 -5.97 -4.81 1.19
C VAL A 73 -4.50 -4.44 1.30
N LYS A 74 -3.91 -4.45 2.50
CA LYS A 74 -2.47 -4.21 2.67
C LYS A 74 -1.62 -5.16 1.84
N ASN A 75 -2.04 -6.42 1.71
CA ASN A 75 -1.33 -7.43 0.92
C ASN A 75 -1.47 -7.25 -0.60
N THR A 76 -2.41 -6.43 -1.07
CA THR A 76 -2.52 -6.07 -2.50
C THR A 76 -1.67 -4.86 -2.88
N ILE A 77 -1.04 -4.19 -1.90
CA ILE A 77 -0.23 -2.99 -2.10
C ILE A 77 1.27 -3.33 -1.99
N PRO A 78 2.01 -3.41 -3.11
CA PRO A 78 3.46 -3.62 -3.07
C PRO A 78 4.20 -2.39 -2.52
N ASN A 79 5.32 -2.62 -1.84
CA ASN A 79 6.26 -1.59 -1.37
C ASN A 79 5.67 -0.50 -0.44
N ILE A 80 4.60 -0.82 0.31
CA ILE A 80 4.06 0.10 1.32
C ILE A 80 4.97 0.20 2.54
N SER A 81 5.20 1.41 3.04
CA SER A 81 6.03 1.62 4.23
C SER A 81 5.28 1.30 5.53
N ASP A 82 6.01 0.93 6.58
CA ASP A 82 5.41 0.68 7.90
C ASP A 82 4.65 1.91 8.42
N ALA A 83 5.20 3.11 8.21
CA ALA A 83 4.55 4.37 8.58
C ALA A 83 3.19 4.56 7.87
N GLN A 84 3.09 4.21 6.59
CA GLN A 84 1.83 4.28 5.85
C GLN A 84 0.81 3.25 6.35
N VAL A 85 1.28 2.04 6.70
CA VAL A 85 0.43 0.99 7.28
C VAL A 85 -0.10 1.43 8.65
N ILE A 86 0.76 1.97 9.51
CA ILE A 86 0.41 2.43 10.86
C ILE A 86 -0.60 3.58 10.78
N ALA A 87 -0.32 4.61 9.98
CA ALA A 87 -1.21 5.75 9.82
C ALA A 87 -2.58 5.34 9.24
N GLY A 88 -2.60 4.46 8.24
CA GLY A 88 -3.84 3.91 7.67
C GLY A 88 -4.65 3.13 8.70
N PHE A 89 -3.97 2.29 9.49
CA PHE A 89 -4.61 1.47 10.51
C PHE A 89 -5.21 2.32 11.63
N GLN A 90 -4.46 3.29 12.15
CA GLN A 90 -4.92 4.23 13.18
C GLN A 90 -6.13 5.03 12.71
N ALA A 91 -6.09 5.55 11.48
CA ALA A 91 -7.20 6.32 10.92
C ALA A 91 -8.48 5.49 10.73
N GLY A 92 -8.36 4.16 10.63
CA GLY A 92 -9.48 3.23 10.43
C GLY A 92 -10.09 2.68 11.71
N LEU A 93 -9.40 2.78 12.84
CA LEU A 93 -9.87 2.29 14.14
C LEU A 93 -10.95 3.21 14.74
N ARG A 94 -11.77 2.63 15.63
CA ARG A 94 -12.73 3.36 16.46
C ARG A 94 -12.41 3.35 17.95
N ASP A 95 -11.53 2.45 18.37
CA ASP A 95 -11.16 2.28 19.77
C ASP A 95 -10.09 3.30 20.16
N ASP A 96 -10.50 4.35 20.86
CA ASP A 96 -9.63 5.45 21.27
C ASP A 96 -8.45 5.02 22.15
N ASP A 97 -8.62 3.98 22.97
CA ASP A 97 -7.56 3.50 23.85
C ASP A 97 -6.52 2.71 23.07
N LEU A 98 -6.97 1.90 22.10
CA LEU A 98 -6.08 1.23 21.16
C LEU A 98 -5.33 2.25 20.28
N ILE A 99 -6.02 3.28 19.78
CA ILE A 99 -5.41 4.37 18.99
C ILE A 99 -4.31 5.07 19.79
N LYS A 100 -4.59 5.49 21.03
CA LYS A 100 -3.60 6.14 21.91
C LYS A 100 -2.40 5.23 22.19
N LYS A 101 -2.63 3.94 22.42
CA LYS A 101 -1.56 2.97 22.70
C LYS A 101 -0.64 2.79 21.49
N ILE A 102 -1.20 2.71 20.29
CA ILE A 102 -0.43 2.64 19.03
C ILE A 102 0.37 3.95 18.84
N GLY A 103 -0.26 5.11 19.03
CA GLY A 103 0.41 6.41 18.84
C GLY A 103 1.60 6.62 19.78
N ARG A 104 1.52 6.14 21.04
CA ARG A 104 2.66 6.19 21.97
C ARG A 104 3.84 5.33 21.53
N LEU A 105 3.56 4.17 20.93
CA LEU A 105 4.60 3.25 20.44
C LEU A 105 5.23 3.75 19.14
N ASP A 106 4.42 4.34 18.26
CA ASP A 106 4.90 4.97 17.03
C ASP A 106 5.81 6.17 17.32
N ALA A 107 5.43 7.01 18.30
CA ALA A 107 6.26 8.12 18.77
C ALA A 107 7.62 7.68 19.37
N ALA A 108 7.74 6.43 19.83
CA ALA A 108 9.00 5.86 20.29
C ALA A 108 9.93 5.43 19.13
N GLY A 109 9.48 5.52 17.87
CA GLY A 109 10.30 5.37 16.67
C GLY A 109 10.66 3.94 16.27
N GLY A 110 10.08 2.93 16.94
CA GLY A 110 10.41 1.52 16.72
C GLY A 110 9.23 0.65 16.27
N LEU A 111 8.07 1.22 15.97
CA LEU A 111 6.89 0.45 15.62
C LEU A 111 6.96 -0.01 14.15
N MET A 112 6.98 -1.32 13.94
CA MET A 112 6.85 -1.92 12.60
C MET A 112 5.42 -2.42 12.39
N ALA A 113 4.99 -2.63 11.15
CA ALA A 113 3.67 -3.19 10.87
C ALA A 113 3.47 -4.58 11.53
N ARG A 114 4.53 -5.37 11.70
CA ARG A 114 4.47 -6.67 12.40
C ARG A 114 4.05 -6.52 13.87
N ASP A 115 4.57 -5.48 14.53
CA ASP A 115 4.35 -5.24 15.97
C ASP A 115 2.94 -4.70 16.19
N LEU A 116 2.47 -3.89 15.25
CA LEU A 116 1.09 -3.40 15.18
C LEU A 116 0.08 -4.56 15.17
N PHE A 117 0.22 -5.51 14.25
CA PHE A 117 -0.72 -6.65 14.15
C PHE A 117 -0.60 -7.59 15.35
N THR A 118 0.61 -7.83 15.85
CA THR A 118 0.83 -8.63 17.07
C THR A 118 0.14 -8.01 18.28
N MET A 119 0.20 -6.69 18.43
CA MET A 119 -0.48 -5.98 19.51
C MET A 119 -2.00 -6.00 19.34
N ALA A 120 -2.49 -5.83 18.11
CA ALA A 120 -3.91 -5.86 17.82
C ALA A 120 -4.52 -7.25 18.12
N ASP A 121 -3.82 -8.34 17.76
CA ASP A 121 -4.23 -9.70 18.11
C ASP A 121 -4.23 -9.95 19.63
N LYS A 122 -3.21 -9.46 20.36
CA LYS A 122 -3.18 -9.53 21.83
C LYS A 122 -4.33 -8.74 22.47
N TYR A 123 -4.69 -7.60 21.89
CA TYR A 123 -5.82 -6.79 22.35
C TYR A 123 -7.14 -7.54 22.17
N VAL A 124 -7.35 -8.17 21.00
CA VAL A 124 -8.52 -9.03 20.75
C VAL A 124 -8.56 -10.20 21.75
N ALA A 125 -7.43 -10.87 22.00
CA ALA A 125 -7.36 -12.00 22.94
C ALA A 125 -7.64 -11.57 24.39
N GLY A 126 -7.12 -10.41 24.81
CA GLY A 126 -7.35 -9.86 26.15
C GLY A 126 -8.80 -9.39 26.35
N ASN A 127 -9.44 -8.82 25.32
CA ASN A 127 -10.84 -8.39 25.40
C ASN A 127 -11.84 -9.55 25.33
N SER A 128 -11.45 -10.67 24.73
CA SER A 128 -12.27 -11.90 24.71
C SER A 128 -12.46 -12.52 26.10
N ALA A 129 -11.59 -12.19 27.06
CA ALA A 129 -11.71 -12.63 28.45
C ALA A 129 -12.73 -11.82 29.28
N LEU A 130 -13.24 -10.69 28.76
CA LEU A 130 -14.22 -9.83 29.45
C LEU A 130 -15.68 -10.11 29.06
N PHE A 131 -15.93 -11.05 28.15
CA PHE A 131 -17.28 -11.42 27.70
C PHE A 131 -17.66 -12.87 28.03
N GLN A 132 -17.03 -13.48 29.04
CA GLN A 132 -17.54 -14.69 29.69
C GLN A 132 -18.06 -14.34 31.09
N VAL A 133 -19.30 -13.85 31.17
CA VAL A 133 -20.16 -13.92 32.35
C VAL A 133 -21.55 -14.32 31.89
#